data_AF-A0A3B8W052-F1
#
_entry.id   AF-A0A3B8W052-F1
#
_cell.length_a   1.000
_cell.length_b   1.000
_cell.length_c   1.000
_cell.angle_alpha   90.00
_cell.angle_beta   90.00
_cell.angle_gamma   90.00
#
_symmetry.space_group_name_H-M   'P 1'
#
loop_
_entity.id
_entity.type
_entity.pdbx_description
1 polymer ?
#
loop_
_entity_poly.entity_id
_entity_poly.type
_entity_poly.pdbx_seq_one_letter_code
_entity_poly.pdbx_strand_id
1 'polypeptide(L)' 'MAKSEAILRTTFRFSRKLIELKGAFAYCCVLVPEKVLKQLPTGRLRLKGFLNQAPIDLAIQYRKTGQRVVMVSKALAR' A
#
# COMPACT_ATOMS: atom_id res chain seq x y z
N MET A 1 -8.05 20.21 13.32
CA MET A 1 -8.26 19.90 11.88
C MET A 1 -7.01 20.08 11.01
N ALA A 2 -5.89 20.66 11.49
CA ALA A 2 -4.69 20.88 10.68
C ALA A 2 -3.76 19.66 10.46
N LYS A 3 -3.80 18.64 11.34
CA LYS A 3 -2.92 17.45 11.22
C LYS A 3 -3.25 16.56 10.02
N SER A 4 -4.52 16.48 9.63
CA SER A 4 -4.98 15.63 8.53
C SER A 4 -4.47 16.11 7.17
N GLU A 5 -4.36 17.41 6.96
CA GLU A 5 -3.91 18.00 5.68
C GLU A 5 -2.40 17.82 5.46
N ALA A 6 -1.59 17.95 6.52
CA ALA A 6 -0.15 17.76 6.44
C ALA A 6 0.24 16.31 6.11
N ILE A 7 -0.51 15.33 6.62
CA ILE A 7 -0.29 13.90 6.34
C ILE A 7 -0.56 13.59 4.86
N LEU A 8 -1.53 14.25 4.22
CA LEU A 8 -1.88 14.02 2.81
C LEU A 8 -0.73 14.36 1.83
N ARG A 9 0.26 15.15 2.24
CA ARG A 9 1.43 15.51 1.42
C ARG A 9 2.70 14.75 1.80
N THR A 10 2.62 13.85 2.79
CA THR A 10 3.80 13.12 3.28
C THR A 10 4.11 11.92 2.39
N THR A 11 5.34 11.87 1.88
CA THR A 11 5.82 10.72 1.09
C THR A 11 6.48 9.70 2.01
N PHE A 12 5.96 8.47 2.01
CA PHE A 12 6.55 7.35 2.73
C PHE A 12 7.38 6.47 1.78
N ARG A 13 8.60 6.14 2.18
CA ARG A 13 9.46 5.19 1.46
C ARG A 13 9.76 4.00 2.36
N PHE A 14 9.56 2.80 1.85
CA PHE A 14 9.87 1.56 2.54
C PHE A 14 10.15 0.44 1.54
N SER A 15 10.86 -0.59 1.99
CA SER A 15 11.10 -1.81 1.22
C SER A 15 10.57 -3.01 1.99
N ARG A 16 9.90 -3.92 1.26
CA ARG A 16 9.33 -5.16 1.78
C ARG A 16 9.36 -6.23 0.71
N LYS A 17 9.46 -7.48 1.15
CA LYS A 17 9.30 -8.63 0.25
C LYS A 17 7.90 -8.60 -0.35
N LEU A 18 7.85 -8.83 -1.66
CA LEU A 18 6.63 -9.05 -2.39
C LEU A 18 6.10 -10.46 -2.05
N ILE A 19 4.82 -10.55 -1.70
CA ILE A 19 4.18 -11.81 -1.32
C ILE A 19 3.25 -12.23 -2.45
N GLU A 20 3.45 -13.41 -3.01
CA GLU A 20 2.52 -13.96 -4.00
C GLU A 20 1.24 -14.44 -3.33
N LEU A 21 0.09 -14.05 -3.89
CA LEU A 21 -1.21 -14.51 -3.44
C LEU A 21 -1.72 -15.55 -4.43
N LYS A 22 -1.98 -16.77 -3.92
CA LYS A 22 -2.58 -17.84 -4.72
C LYS A 22 -4.09 -17.57 -4.88
N GLY A 23 -4.56 -17.46 -6.12
CA GLY A 23 -5.97 -17.23 -6.44
C GLY A 23 -6.20 -17.01 -7.94
N ALA A 24 -7.47 -16.88 -8.34
CA ALA A 24 -7.88 -16.72 -9.74
C ALA A 24 -7.29 -15.48 -10.43
N PHE A 25 -6.93 -14.46 -9.65
CA PHE A 25 -6.24 -13.29 -10.14
C PHE A 25 -4.79 -13.35 -9.68
N ALA A 26 -3.86 -13.40 -10.64
CA ALA A 26 -2.42 -13.40 -10.38
C ALA A 26 -1.96 -12.06 -9.77
N TYR A 27 -2.13 -11.93 -8.47
CA TYR A 27 -1.74 -10.77 -7.69
C TYR A 27 -0.59 -11.10 -6.76
N CYS A 28 0.22 -10.09 -6.55
CA CYS A 28 1.16 -10.06 -5.45
C CYS A 28 0.72 -8.95 -4.48
N CYS A 29 1.24 -8.95 -3.27
CA CYS A 29 0.98 -7.88 -2.33
C CYS A 29 2.22 -7.46 -1.57
N VAL A 30 2.22 -6.21 -1.14
CA VAL A 30 3.22 -5.63 -0.27
C VAL A 30 2.54 -5.24 1.03
N LEU A 31 3.05 -5.75 2.16
CA LEU A 31 2.58 -5.36 3.48
C LEU A 31 3.00 -3.93 3.79
N VAL A 32 2.05 -3.10 4.20
CA VAL A 32 2.34 -1.72 4.62
C VAL A 32 2.86 -1.76 6.07
N PRO A 33 4.05 -1.18 6.36
CA PRO A 33 4.60 -1.19 7.71
C PRO A 33 3.68 -0.50 8.72
N GLU A 34 3.55 -1.07 9.91
CA GLU A 34 2.70 -0.51 10.98
C GLU A 34 3.08 0.93 11.35
N LYS A 35 4.37 1.27 11.31
CA LYS A 35 4.88 2.64 11.53
C LYS A 35 4.31 3.65 10.53
N VAL A 36 4.05 3.23 9.29
CA VAL A 36 3.39 4.06 8.27
C VAL A 36 1.89 4.13 8.57
N LEU A 37 1.27 2.99 8.89
CA LEU A 37 -0.17 2.92 9.17
C LEU A 37 -0.62 3.79 10.34
N LYS A 38 0.20 3.92 11.39
CA LYS A 38 -0.06 4.78 12.55
C LYS A 38 -0.09 6.28 12.21
N GLN A 39 0.56 6.66 11.11
CA GLN A 39 0.61 8.04 10.65
C GLN A 39 -0.48 8.37 9.63
N LEU A 40 -1.15 7.34 9.09
CA LEU A 40 -2.19 7.52 8.08
C LEU A 40 -3.56 7.77 8.73
N PRO A 41 -4.44 8.55 8.07
CA PRO A 41 -5.81 8.73 8.56
C PRO A 41 -6.58 7.41 8.52
N THR A 42 -7.66 7.33 9.29
CA THR A 42 -8.55 6.18 9.29
C THR A 42 -9.43 6.16 8.02
N GLY A 43 -9.86 4.98 7.60
CA GLY A 43 -10.76 4.81 6.45
C GLY A 43 -10.09 4.31 5.16
N ARG A 44 -10.80 4.38 4.03
CA ARG A 44 -10.28 3.90 2.74
C ARG A 44 -9.26 4.90 2.20
N LEU A 45 -8.02 4.44 2.03
CA LEU A 45 -6.93 5.28 1.54
C LEU A 45 -6.51 4.86 0.14
N ARG A 46 -6.33 5.86 -0.72
CA ARG A 46 -5.76 5.72 -2.03
C ARG A 46 -4.38 6.39 -2.04
N LEU A 47 -3.41 5.71 -2.63
CA LEU A 47 -2.02 6.15 -2.68
C LEU A 47 -1.60 6.32 -4.14
N LYS A 48 -0.86 7.41 -4.37
CA LYS A 48 -0.13 7.66 -5.60
C LYS A 48 1.35 7.61 -5.29
N GLY A 49 2.15 7.00 -6.15
CA GLY A 49 3.59 6.89 -5.91
C GLY A 49 4.24 5.95 -6.89
N PHE A 50 5.29 5.27 -6.42
CA PHE A 50 6.09 4.38 -7.23
C PHE A 50 6.36 3.06 -6.51
N LEU A 51 6.32 1.95 -7.26
CA LEU A 51 6.83 0.65 -6.85
C LEU A 51 8.04 0.33 -7.74
N ASN A 52 9.24 0.25 -7.16
CA ASN A 52 10.48 0.00 -7.93
C ASN A 52 10.59 0.87 -9.20
N GLN A 53 10.28 2.17 -9.10
CA GLN A 53 10.24 3.16 -10.19
C GLN A 53 9.01 3.11 -11.12
N ALA A 54 8.20 2.06 -11.08
CA ALA A 54 6.95 2.02 -11.83
C ALA A 54 5.87 2.85 -11.12
N PRO A 55 5.19 3.80 -11.81
CA PRO A 55 4.16 4.62 -11.20
C PRO A 55 2.94 3.78 -10.82
N ILE A 56 2.34 4.10 -9.68
CA ILE A 56 1.16 3.40 -9.14
C ILE A 56 0.10 4.40 -8.65
N ASP A 57 -1.16 4.02 -8.85
CA ASP A 57 -2.34 4.63 -8.23
C ASP A 57 -3.22 3.50 -7.70
N LEU A 58 -3.00 3.12 -6.44
CA LEU A 58 -3.57 1.92 -5.82
C LEU A 58 -4.25 2.27 -4.50
N ALA A 59 -5.11 1.39 -4.00
CA ALA A 59 -5.71 1.53 -2.67
C ALA A 59 -5.02 0.63 -1.65
N ILE A 60 -4.92 1.09 -0.40
CA ILE A 60 -4.59 0.22 0.72
C ILE A 60 -5.80 -0.67 0.99
N GLN A 61 -5.59 -1.98 0.90
CA GLN A 61 -6.61 -2.97 1.16
C GLN A 61 -6.51 -3.50 2.58
N TYR A 62 -7.68 -3.70 3.19
CA TYR A 62 -7.85 -4.23 4.53
C TYR A 62 -8.14 -5.73 4.43
N ARG A 63 -7.25 -6.57 4.96
CA ARG A 63 -7.49 -8.00 5.07
C ARG A 63 -8.21 -8.31 6.38
N LYS A 64 -9.02 -9.38 6.38
CA LYS A 64 -9.71 -9.88 7.58
C LYS A 64 -8.75 -10.25 8.72
N THR A 65 -7.49 -10.56 8.39
CA THR A 65 -6.39 -10.82 9.34
C THR A 65 -5.86 -9.56 10.03
N GLY A 66 -6.42 -8.38 9.76
CA GLY A 66 -5.94 -7.09 10.30
C GLY A 66 -4.76 -6.50 9.54
N GLN A 67 -4.15 -7.25 8.61
CA GLN A 67 -3.07 -6.76 7.78
C GLN A 67 -3.56 -5.74 6.74
N ARG A 68 -2.77 -4.69 6.52
CA ARG A 68 -3.00 -3.72 5.45
C ARG A 68 -1.97 -3.91 4.34
N VAL A 69 -2.47 -4.07 3.12
CA VAL A 69 -1.63 -4.42 1.96
C VAL A 69 -1.90 -3.51 0.78
N VAL A 70 -0.88 -3.32 -0.05
CA VAL A 70 -1.06 -2.84 -1.42
C VAL A 70 -1.05 -4.07 -2.32
N MET A 71 -2.14 -4.31 -3.04
CA MET A 71 -2.18 -5.37 -4.06
C MET A 71 -1.62 -4.82 -5.37
N VAL A 72 -0.68 -5.55 -5.93
CA VAL A 72 0.03 -5.21 -7.17
C VAL A 72 -0.15 -6.36 -8.14
N SER A 73 -0.36 -6.04 -9.42
CA SER A 73 -0.50 -7.06 -10.46
C SER A 73 0.82 -7.81 -10.62
N LYS A 74 0.76 -9.08 -11.03
CA LYS A 74 1.98 -9.86 -11.31
C LYS A 74 2.84 -9.24 -12.43
N ALA A 75 2.23 -8.49 -13.35
CA ALA A 75 2.95 -7.76 -14.39
C ALA A 75 3.82 -6.63 -13.82
N LEU A 76 3.34 -5.92 -12.79
CA LEU A 76 4.07 -4.84 -12.13
C LEU A 76 5.12 -5.35 -11.12
N ALA A 77 5.02 -6.62 -10.74
CA ALA A 77 5.92 -7.27 -9.79
C ALA A 77 7.17 -7.89 -10.43
N ARG A 78 7.33 -7.77 -11.75
CA ARG A 78 8.51 -8.20 -12.51
C ARG A 78 9.49 -7.04 -12.65
#